data_AF-A0A8J5VVU9-F1
#
_entry.id   AF-A0A8J5VVU9-F1
#
_cell.length_a   1.000
_cell.length_b   1.000
_cell.length_c   1.000
_cell.angle_alpha   90.00
_cell.angle_beta   90.00
_cell.angle_gamma   90.00
#
_symmetry.space_group_name_H-M   'P 1'
#
loop_
_entity.id
_entity.type
_entity.pdbx_description
1 polymer ?
#
loop_
_entity_poly.entity_id
_entity_poly.type
_entity_poly.pdbx_seq_one_letter_code
_entity_poly.pdbx_strand_id
1 'polypeptide(L)'
;MRSFFGVLRPHFWDLDSPADQGRADEGIEGARQQRQAVLVKVMEKVAAAVLLPSLRFIAVLAVVSWTSFIYYHFSVLSDGRLLLGHGRDDSGDPCRGRYIYVHDLPPRFNADILRACRKTSDHWPDMCGFVSNAGLGRPLVDRADGVLTGEAGWYGTHQFALDAIFHNRMKQYECLTNNSAAADAVFVPFYAGFDFVRYHWGYDNVARDTASVDLTEWLMGRPEWRRMGGRDHFLVAGRTGWDFRRGTNINPNWGTNLLVMPGGRDMSVLVLESSLLHGSDYAVPYPTYFHPRSDADVFRWQDRVRSMQRRWFMAFVGAPRPDDPRNIRAHIIAQCKASSACSQLGCAFGSSQCHSPVNIMRLFQKATFCLQPPGDSYTRRSVFDSLVAGCIPVFFHPATAYLQYTWHLPKEHAKYSVFISEDDVRADNVSIEATLRAIPAANVERMREEVIRLIPAVIYADPRTKLETVKDAFDIAVEGIIGRVARTRGGRATGDESML
;
A
#
# COMPACT_ATOMS: atom_id res chain seq x y z
N MET A 1 61.73 6.07 10.05
CA MET A 1 62.75 4.99 9.99
C MET A 1 62.63 4.27 8.64
N ARG A 2 63.63 3.48 8.22
CA ARG A 2 63.74 2.89 6.86
C ARG A 2 63.91 1.36 6.91
N SER A 3 63.42 0.67 5.86
CA SER A 3 63.88 -0.66 5.37
C SER A 3 63.69 -1.84 6.35
N PHE A 4 63.80 -3.13 5.98
CA PHE A 4 64.32 -3.83 4.78
C PHE A 4 63.27 -4.85 4.22
N PHE A 5 63.27 -5.40 2.99
CA PHE A 5 64.23 -5.70 1.89
C PHE A 5 65.06 -7.02 1.97
N GLY A 6 65.13 -7.76 0.86
CA GLY A 6 65.87 -9.05 0.70
C GLY A 6 64.97 -10.29 0.91
N VAL A 7 64.71 -11.24 0.00
CA VAL A 7 65.35 -11.73 -1.26
C VAL A 7 66.67 -12.50 -1.06
N LEU A 8 66.66 -13.82 -1.33
CA LEU A 8 67.61 -14.50 -2.26
C LEU A 8 67.32 -16.00 -2.51
N ARG A 9 67.94 -16.51 -3.58
CA ARG A 9 68.06 -17.88 -4.14
C ARG A 9 69.59 -18.23 -4.12
N PRO A 10 70.16 -19.27 -4.76
CA PRO A 10 69.71 -20.62 -5.19
C PRO A 10 70.76 -21.75 -4.88
N HIS A 11 70.62 -22.93 -5.53
CA HIS A 11 71.65 -23.92 -5.97
C HIS A 11 72.81 -24.38 -5.04
N PHE A 12 73.08 -25.70 -4.99
CA PHE A 12 74.29 -26.30 -5.62
C PHE A 12 74.20 -27.85 -5.80
N TRP A 13 74.81 -28.31 -6.90
CA TRP A 13 75.40 -29.60 -7.37
C TRP A 13 75.71 -30.74 -6.36
N ASP A 14 76.08 -31.98 -6.73
CA ASP A 14 75.92 -32.90 -7.92
C ASP A 14 76.70 -34.23 -7.61
N LEU A 15 76.71 -35.23 -8.52
CA LEU A 15 77.46 -36.52 -8.48
C LEU A 15 76.92 -37.58 -7.47
N ASP A 16 77.12 -38.89 -7.63
CA ASP A 16 78.12 -39.65 -8.43
C ASP A 16 77.55 -40.98 -9.05
N SER A 17 78.38 -41.74 -9.78
CA SER A 17 78.03 -42.92 -10.64
C SER A 17 78.95 -44.15 -10.31
N PRO A 18 79.18 -45.22 -11.13
CA PRO A 18 78.57 -45.75 -12.38
C PRO A 18 78.39 -47.32 -12.40
N ALA A 19 78.48 -47.93 -13.59
CA ALA A 19 78.69 -49.36 -13.95
C ALA A 19 77.41 -50.26 -14.05
N ASP A 20 77.20 -51.13 -15.05
CA ASP A 20 77.84 -51.40 -16.37
C ASP A 20 76.82 -52.26 -17.22
N GLN A 21 76.98 -52.79 -18.45
CA GLN A 21 78.03 -52.86 -19.49
C GLN A 21 77.38 -53.17 -20.87
N GLY A 22 78.10 -52.98 -22.00
CA GLY A 22 77.88 -53.77 -23.23
C GLY A 22 77.79 -53.01 -24.56
N ARG A 23 78.83 -53.11 -25.41
CA ARG A 23 78.89 -52.59 -26.79
C ARG A 23 78.75 -53.73 -27.81
N ALA A 24 77.91 -53.56 -28.84
CA ALA A 24 78.05 -54.22 -30.15
C ALA A 24 77.26 -53.42 -31.21
N ASP A 25 77.90 -53.10 -32.33
CA ASP A 25 77.40 -52.18 -33.36
C ASP A 25 76.86 -52.89 -34.63
N GLU A 26 76.23 -52.10 -35.51
CA GLU A 26 76.09 -52.32 -36.96
C GLU A 26 75.63 -53.71 -37.46
N GLY A 27 74.30 -53.92 -37.50
CA GLY A 27 73.70 -55.02 -38.25
C GLY A 27 72.17 -54.98 -38.46
N ILE A 28 71.47 -53.98 -37.92
CA ILE A 28 70.00 -54.04 -37.73
C ILE A 28 69.23 -52.93 -38.48
N GLU A 29 69.89 -51.91 -39.03
CA GLU A 29 69.26 -50.75 -39.70
C GLU A 29 68.18 -51.13 -40.73
N GLY A 30 68.48 -52.06 -41.65
CA GLY A 30 67.54 -52.52 -42.67
C GLY A 30 66.35 -53.32 -42.11
N ALA A 31 66.60 -54.17 -41.11
CA ALA A 31 65.55 -54.95 -40.46
C ALA A 31 64.61 -54.09 -39.59
N ARG A 32 65.15 -52.99 -39.03
CA ARG A 32 64.42 -52.04 -38.17
C ARG A 32 63.38 -51.26 -38.97
N GLN A 33 63.75 -50.70 -40.12
CA GLN A 33 62.84 -49.96 -40.99
C GLN A 33 61.66 -50.83 -41.47
N GLN A 34 61.95 -52.06 -41.93
CA GLN A 34 60.90 -52.94 -42.47
C GLN A 34 59.93 -53.45 -41.40
N ARG A 35 60.40 -53.66 -40.15
CA ARG A 35 59.50 -53.94 -39.00
C ARG A 35 58.72 -52.71 -38.54
N GLN A 36 59.32 -51.51 -38.50
CA GLN A 36 58.60 -50.29 -38.14
C GLN A 36 57.49 -49.95 -39.15
N ALA A 37 57.74 -50.10 -40.45
CA ALA A 37 56.73 -49.86 -41.49
C ALA A 37 55.50 -50.78 -41.37
N VAL A 38 55.70 -52.03 -40.94
CA VAL A 38 54.59 -52.97 -40.66
C VAL A 38 53.90 -52.61 -39.34
N LEU A 39 54.64 -52.29 -38.27
CA LEU A 39 54.06 -51.94 -36.97
C LEU A 39 53.20 -50.68 -37.07
N VAL A 40 53.66 -49.65 -37.76
CA VAL A 40 52.91 -48.41 -38.02
C VAL A 40 51.61 -48.71 -38.78
N LYS A 41 51.65 -49.49 -39.88
CA LYS A 41 50.43 -49.86 -40.62
C LYS A 41 49.44 -50.72 -39.83
N VAL A 42 49.91 -51.48 -38.83
CA VAL A 42 49.03 -52.21 -37.89
C VAL A 42 48.42 -51.25 -36.88
N MET A 43 49.22 -50.38 -36.26
CA MET A 43 48.73 -49.38 -35.29
C MET A 43 47.76 -48.38 -35.94
N GLU A 44 48.01 -47.95 -37.17
CA GLU A 44 47.15 -47.06 -37.95
C GLU A 44 45.78 -47.71 -38.24
N LYS A 45 45.77 -49.00 -38.61
CA LYS A 45 44.52 -49.78 -38.77
C LYS A 45 43.77 -50.01 -37.46
N VAL A 46 44.48 -50.26 -36.35
CA VAL A 46 43.85 -50.43 -35.02
C VAL A 46 43.29 -49.10 -34.51
N ALA A 47 44.02 -48.00 -34.67
CA ALA A 47 43.55 -46.66 -34.36
C ALA A 47 42.30 -46.31 -35.18
N ALA A 48 42.30 -46.56 -36.49
CA ALA A 48 41.13 -46.37 -37.33
C ALA A 48 39.93 -47.25 -36.88
N ALA A 49 40.16 -48.53 -36.58
CA ALA A 49 39.10 -49.45 -36.15
C ALA A 49 38.45 -49.08 -34.80
N VAL A 50 39.19 -48.43 -33.89
CA VAL A 50 38.71 -48.04 -32.55
C VAL A 50 38.16 -46.60 -32.52
N LEU A 51 38.76 -45.67 -33.27
CA LEU A 51 38.40 -44.24 -33.24
C LEU A 51 37.26 -43.88 -34.20
N LEU A 52 37.11 -44.53 -35.38
CA LEU A 52 36.01 -44.19 -36.29
C LEU A 52 34.60 -44.55 -35.75
N PRO A 53 34.37 -45.70 -35.09
CA PRO A 53 33.05 -46.00 -34.52
C PRO A 53 32.67 -45.03 -33.39
N SER A 54 33.62 -44.69 -32.53
CA SER A 54 33.41 -43.79 -31.40
C SER A 54 33.20 -42.33 -31.83
N LEU A 55 33.98 -41.82 -32.79
CA LEU A 55 33.75 -40.49 -33.39
C LEU A 55 32.39 -40.39 -34.09
N ARG A 56 31.95 -41.45 -34.79
CA ARG A 56 30.61 -41.49 -35.41
C ARG A 56 29.48 -41.44 -34.38
N PHE A 57 29.61 -42.16 -33.27
CA PHE A 57 28.63 -42.07 -32.17
C PHE A 57 28.57 -40.67 -31.56
N ILE A 58 29.72 -40.04 -31.30
CA ILE A 58 29.79 -38.67 -30.76
C ILE A 58 29.16 -37.67 -31.74
N ALA A 59 29.41 -37.79 -33.05
CA ALA A 59 28.80 -36.93 -34.06
C ALA A 59 27.27 -37.07 -34.12
N VAL A 60 26.73 -38.30 -34.05
CA VAL A 60 25.28 -38.53 -34.01
C VAL A 60 24.65 -37.95 -32.75
N LEU A 61 25.27 -38.15 -31.57
CA LEU A 61 24.78 -37.58 -30.31
C LEU A 61 24.82 -36.04 -30.32
N ALA A 62 25.86 -35.44 -30.90
CA ALA A 62 25.96 -33.99 -31.06
C ALA A 62 24.84 -33.44 -31.98
N VAL A 63 24.58 -34.09 -33.12
CA VAL A 63 23.49 -33.71 -34.02
C VAL A 63 22.13 -33.87 -33.35
N VAL A 64 21.85 -35.00 -32.70
CA VAL A 64 20.58 -35.23 -31.99
C VAL A 64 20.37 -34.22 -30.86
N SER A 65 21.43 -33.87 -30.11
CA SER A 65 21.38 -32.82 -29.08
C SER A 65 21.06 -31.45 -29.68
N TRP A 66 21.75 -31.05 -30.75
CA TRP A 66 21.49 -29.78 -31.43
C TRP A 66 20.12 -29.70 -32.09
N THR A 67 19.64 -30.76 -32.76
CA THR A 67 18.28 -30.78 -33.31
C THR A 67 17.22 -30.74 -32.23
N SER A 68 17.45 -31.41 -31.08
CA SER A 68 16.54 -31.36 -29.93
C SER A 68 16.51 -29.96 -29.29
N PHE A 69 17.68 -29.33 -29.13
CA PHE A 69 17.80 -27.97 -28.61
C PHE A 69 17.12 -26.94 -29.52
N ILE A 70 17.36 -27.01 -30.84
CA ILE A 70 16.70 -26.15 -31.83
C ILE A 70 15.19 -26.41 -31.84
N TYR A 71 14.75 -27.68 -31.84
CA TYR A 71 13.33 -28.03 -31.81
C TYR A 71 12.63 -27.48 -30.56
N TYR A 72 13.24 -27.64 -29.37
CA TYR A 72 12.65 -27.15 -28.13
C TYR A 72 12.59 -25.62 -28.11
N HIS A 73 13.64 -24.92 -28.54
CA HIS A 73 13.63 -23.47 -28.66
C HIS A 73 12.64 -22.94 -29.71
N PHE A 74 12.52 -23.60 -30.87
CA PHE A 74 11.53 -23.19 -31.86
C PHE A 74 10.09 -23.50 -31.43
N SER A 75 9.82 -24.64 -30.78
CA SER A 75 8.48 -24.97 -30.27
C SER A 75 8.03 -23.97 -29.20
N VAL A 76 8.91 -23.64 -28.25
CA VAL A 76 8.66 -22.63 -27.20
C VAL A 76 8.50 -21.21 -27.77
N LEU A 77 9.02 -20.94 -28.98
CA LEU A 77 8.81 -19.66 -29.69
C LEU A 77 7.59 -19.68 -30.64
N SER A 78 7.18 -20.83 -31.18
CA SER A 78 6.08 -20.95 -32.14
C SER A 78 4.71 -20.99 -31.47
N ASP A 79 4.56 -21.72 -30.36
CA ASP A 79 3.31 -21.71 -29.57
C ASP A 79 3.06 -20.34 -28.90
N GLY A 80 4.03 -19.43 -28.96
CA GLY A 80 3.96 -18.08 -28.40
C GLY A 80 3.16 -17.05 -29.21
N ARG A 81 2.70 -17.33 -30.44
CA ARG A 81 1.88 -16.39 -31.26
C ARG A 81 1.13 -17.05 -32.42
N LEU A 82 -0.01 -16.42 -32.77
CA LEU A 82 -0.93 -16.69 -33.91
C LEU A 82 -1.79 -17.96 -33.73
N LEU A 83 -3.14 -17.92 -33.79
CA LEU A 83 -4.06 -16.81 -34.08
C LEU A 83 -5.35 -16.85 -33.24
N LEU A 84 -6.01 -15.68 -33.18
CA LEU A 84 -7.21 -15.39 -32.39
C LEU A 84 -8.48 -16.04 -32.95
N GLY A 85 -9.41 -16.37 -32.06
CA GLY A 85 -10.80 -15.93 -32.23
C GLY A 85 -11.82 -16.92 -32.79
N HIS A 86 -12.21 -17.91 -31.99
CA HIS A 86 -13.64 -18.25 -31.87
C HIS A 86 -14.02 -18.44 -30.40
N GLY A 87 -15.21 -17.93 -30.05
CA GLY A 87 -15.56 -17.67 -28.66
C GLY A 87 -15.90 -18.93 -27.86
N ARG A 88 -15.12 -19.19 -26.82
CA ARG A 88 -15.71 -19.54 -25.53
C ARG A 88 -15.28 -18.47 -24.53
N ASP A 89 -16.27 -17.71 -24.08
CA ASP A 89 -16.12 -16.77 -22.98
C ASP A 89 -15.82 -17.57 -21.70
N ASP A 90 -14.64 -17.37 -21.10
CA ASP A 90 -14.20 -18.08 -19.89
C ASP A 90 -14.63 -17.32 -18.62
N SER A 91 -15.87 -16.85 -18.64
CA SER A 91 -16.57 -16.12 -17.58
C SER A 91 -17.10 -17.03 -16.46
N GLY A 92 -16.56 -18.26 -16.35
CA GLY A 92 -16.98 -19.25 -15.37
C GLY A 92 -16.53 -19.00 -13.93
N ASP A 93 -15.55 -18.10 -13.71
CA ASP A 93 -15.04 -17.74 -12.39
C ASP A 93 -15.00 -16.21 -12.21
N PRO A 94 -15.95 -15.61 -11.45
CA PRO A 94 -15.99 -14.16 -11.19
C PRO A 94 -14.90 -13.67 -10.21
N CYS A 95 -14.10 -14.58 -9.67
CA CYS A 95 -13.01 -14.29 -8.74
C CYS A 95 -11.61 -14.47 -9.34
N ARG A 96 -11.51 -14.86 -10.61
CA ARG A 96 -10.23 -14.97 -11.31
C ARG A 96 -9.48 -13.63 -11.32
N GLY A 97 -8.25 -13.62 -10.82
CA GLY A 97 -7.45 -12.40 -10.69
C GLY A 97 -7.86 -11.51 -9.51
N ARG A 98 -8.79 -11.96 -8.65
CA ARG A 98 -9.33 -11.23 -7.49
C ARG A 98 -9.19 -12.01 -6.18
N TYR A 99 -8.57 -13.20 -6.17
CA TYR A 99 -8.56 -14.05 -4.98
C TYR A 99 -7.73 -13.44 -3.84
N ILE A 100 -8.25 -13.50 -2.61
CA ILE A 100 -7.52 -13.06 -1.42
C ILE A 100 -7.43 -14.19 -0.40
N TYR A 101 -6.20 -14.53 -0.01
CA TYR A 101 -5.94 -15.36 1.16
C TYR A 101 -5.73 -14.45 2.38
N VAL A 102 -6.33 -14.79 3.52
CA VAL A 102 -6.14 -14.06 4.79
C VAL A 102 -5.25 -14.89 5.69
N HIS A 103 -4.15 -14.32 6.18
CA HIS A 103 -3.31 -15.00 7.16
C HIS A 103 -4.02 -15.19 8.49
N ASP A 104 -4.09 -16.43 8.97
CA ASP A 104 -4.48 -16.76 10.34
C ASP A 104 -3.33 -16.36 11.30
N LEU A 105 -3.32 -15.09 11.69
CA LEU A 105 -2.32 -14.52 12.59
C LEU A 105 -2.58 -14.93 14.05
N PRO A 106 -1.52 -15.19 14.84
CA PRO A 106 -1.64 -15.35 16.29
C PRO A 106 -2.49 -14.24 16.94
N PRO A 107 -3.51 -14.57 17.77
CA PRO A 107 -4.52 -13.63 18.26
C PRO A 107 -4.01 -12.33 18.91
N ARG A 108 -2.76 -12.32 19.42
CA ARG A 108 -2.04 -11.14 19.91
C ARG A 108 -1.94 -9.99 18.92
N PHE A 109 -1.99 -10.27 17.61
CA PHE A 109 -1.92 -9.26 16.55
C PHE A 109 -3.28 -8.61 16.22
N ASN A 110 -4.40 -9.14 16.73
CA ASN A 110 -5.73 -8.61 16.43
C ASN A 110 -6.80 -8.85 17.53
N ALA A 111 -7.22 -10.09 17.75
CA ALA A 111 -8.36 -10.40 18.61
C ALA A 111 -8.09 -10.11 20.09
N ASP A 112 -6.86 -10.32 20.57
CA ASP A 112 -6.47 -9.99 21.95
C ASP A 112 -6.37 -8.47 22.17
N ILE A 113 -6.00 -7.70 21.15
CA ILE A 113 -6.00 -6.22 21.21
C ILE A 113 -7.43 -5.71 21.49
N LEU A 114 -8.43 -6.26 20.80
CA LEU A 114 -9.84 -5.91 21.05
C LEU A 114 -10.34 -6.45 22.39
N ARG A 115 -10.00 -7.71 22.74
CA ARG A 115 -10.35 -8.31 24.03
C ARG A 115 -9.77 -7.53 25.20
N ALA A 116 -8.61 -6.90 25.01
CA ALA A 116 -7.92 -6.06 25.98
C ALA A 116 -8.25 -4.56 25.87
N CYS A 117 -9.28 -4.14 25.13
CA CYS A 117 -9.60 -2.71 24.86
C CYS A 117 -9.75 -1.82 26.10
N ARG A 118 -9.96 -2.38 27.30
CA ARG A 118 -10.00 -1.60 28.57
C ARG A 118 -8.60 -1.18 29.05
N LYS A 119 -7.53 -1.84 28.60
CA LYS A 119 -6.14 -1.59 29.03
C LYS A 119 -5.53 -0.30 28.47
N THR A 120 -6.17 0.38 27.53
CA THR A 120 -5.70 1.68 27.02
C THR A 120 -6.30 2.88 27.76
N SER A 121 -7.21 2.66 28.72
CA SER A 121 -8.10 3.72 29.25
C SER A 121 -7.38 4.97 29.77
N ASP A 122 -6.16 4.82 30.28
CA ASP A 122 -5.34 5.90 30.85
C ASP A 122 -4.83 6.89 29.79
N HIS A 123 -4.73 6.47 28.51
CA HIS A 123 -4.18 7.26 27.40
C HIS A 123 -5.11 7.33 26.18
N TRP A 124 -6.05 6.39 26.03
CA TRP A 124 -7.14 6.42 25.05
C TRP A 124 -8.43 5.88 25.69
N PRO A 125 -9.22 6.77 26.32
CA PRO A 125 -10.51 6.43 26.91
C PRO A 125 -11.50 5.85 25.89
N ASP A 126 -12.35 4.93 26.35
CA ASP A 126 -13.43 4.29 25.57
C ASP A 126 -13.01 3.60 24.25
N MET A 127 -11.79 3.08 24.14
CA MET A 127 -11.39 2.22 23.00
C MET A 127 -12.41 1.09 22.76
N CYS A 128 -12.94 0.48 23.83
CA CYS A 128 -14.02 -0.52 23.72
C CYS A 128 -15.29 0.01 23.05
N GLY A 129 -15.67 1.26 23.31
CA GLY A 129 -16.79 1.92 22.64
C GLY A 129 -16.50 2.15 21.16
N PHE A 130 -15.27 2.54 20.80
CA PHE A 130 -14.85 2.76 19.41
C PHE A 130 -14.77 1.46 18.59
N VAL A 131 -14.33 0.35 19.17
CA VAL A 131 -14.25 -0.95 18.46
C VAL A 131 -15.56 -1.76 18.49
N SER A 132 -16.60 -1.25 19.14
CA SER A 132 -17.96 -1.84 19.10
C SER A 132 -18.57 -1.77 17.69
N ASN A 133 -19.66 -2.51 17.45
CA ASN A 133 -20.31 -2.63 16.13
C ASN A 133 -19.30 -2.91 14.99
N ALA A 134 -18.47 -3.95 15.13
CA ALA A 134 -17.45 -4.33 14.13
C ALA A 134 -16.41 -3.24 13.80
N GLY A 135 -16.20 -2.24 14.67
CA GLY A 135 -15.29 -1.11 14.47
C GLY A 135 -15.98 0.21 14.12
N LEU A 136 -17.30 0.20 13.88
CA LEU A 136 -18.06 1.42 13.61
C LEU A 136 -18.25 2.30 14.87
N GLY A 137 -18.16 1.71 16.05
CA GLY A 137 -18.37 2.39 17.32
C GLY A 137 -19.82 2.40 17.79
N ARG A 138 -20.17 3.29 18.71
CA ARG A 138 -21.54 3.39 19.28
C ARG A 138 -22.50 4.00 18.23
N PRO A 139 -23.74 3.48 18.03
CA PRO A 139 -24.71 4.10 17.12
C PRO A 139 -25.07 5.53 17.56
N LEU A 140 -25.31 6.42 16.60
CA LEU A 140 -25.82 7.76 16.91
C LEU A 140 -27.30 7.73 17.24
N VAL A 141 -27.72 8.71 18.05
CA VAL A 141 -29.12 8.95 18.43
C VAL A 141 -29.40 10.45 18.32
N ASP A 142 -29.70 10.91 17.10
CA ASP A 142 -30.15 12.29 16.90
C ASP A 142 -31.63 12.44 17.29
N ARG A 143 -31.90 13.36 18.23
CA ARG A 143 -33.22 13.64 18.78
C ARG A 143 -33.97 14.80 18.11
N ALA A 144 -33.38 15.51 17.13
CA ALA A 144 -34.02 16.70 16.55
C ALA A 144 -34.64 16.49 15.15
N ASP A 145 -34.02 15.70 14.27
CA ASP A 145 -34.62 15.31 12.98
C ASP A 145 -34.67 13.79 12.73
N GLY A 146 -34.09 12.98 13.63
CA GLY A 146 -34.08 11.51 13.55
C GLY A 146 -33.18 10.93 12.44
N VAL A 147 -32.51 11.76 11.64
CA VAL A 147 -31.80 11.28 10.42
C VAL A 147 -30.39 10.78 10.73
N LEU A 148 -29.68 11.42 11.66
CA LEU A 148 -28.32 11.01 12.06
C LEU A 148 -28.38 9.95 13.17
N THR A 149 -28.95 8.78 12.83
CA THR A 149 -29.22 7.66 13.74
C THR A 149 -28.56 6.36 13.30
N GLY A 150 -28.28 5.46 14.23
CA GLY A 150 -27.71 4.13 13.93
C GLY A 150 -28.59 3.27 13.01
N GLU A 151 -29.91 3.45 13.06
CA GLU A 151 -30.86 2.80 12.13
C GLU A 151 -30.73 3.33 10.70
N ALA A 152 -30.23 4.55 10.52
CA ALA A 152 -29.88 5.14 9.23
C ALA A 152 -28.37 5.01 8.89
N GLY A 153 -27.64 4.12 9.57
CA GLY A 153 -26.21 3.84 9.32
C GLY A 153 -25.23 4.83 9.97
N TRP A 154 -25.66 5.66 10.91
CA TRP A 154 -24.78 6.66 11.55
C TRP A 154 -24.18 6.17 12.87
N TYR A 155 -22.85 6.26 12.99
CA TYR A 155 -22.11 5.82 14.17
C TYR A 155 -21.15 6.89 14.69
N GLY A 156 -20.78 6.77 15.96
CA GLY A 156 -19.75 7.57 16.64
C GLY A 156 -18.34 7.11 16.29
N THR A 157 -18.08 6.93 14.99
CA THR A 157 -16.87 6.29 14.45
C THR A 157 -15.62 7.07 14.83
N HIS A 158 -14.65 6.38 15.44
CA HIS A 158 -13.36 6.99 15.70
C HIS A 158 -12.53 7.02 14.42
N GLN A 159 -11.92 8.17 14.14
CA GLN A 159 -11.07 8.40 12.95
C GLN A 159 -9.84 7.46 12.83
N PHE A 160 -9.62 6.58 13.81
CA PHE A 160 -8.49 5.66 13.93
C PHE A 160 -8.97 4.20 14.18
N ALA A 161 -10.19 3.85 13.74
CA ALA A 161 -10.78 2.52 13.91
C ALA A 161 -10.65 1.61 12.68
N LEU A 162 -9.96 2.09 11.62
CA LEU A 162 -9.97 1.45 10.30
C LEU A 162 -9.48 -0.01 10.32
N ASP A 163 -8.51 -0.35 11.18
CA ASP A 163 -8.00 -1.71 11.36
C ASP A 163 -9.13 -2.73 11.58
N ALA A 164 -10.08 -2.42 12.47
CA ALA A 164 -11.24 -3.27 12.73
C ALA A 164 -12.27 -3.22 11.60
N ILE A 165 -12.59 -2.02 11.09
CA ILE A 165 -13.60 -1.83 10.03
C ILE A 165 -13.20 -2.61 8.78
N PHE A 166 -11.97 -2.43 8.31
CA PHE A 166 -11.45 -3.04 7.10
C PHE A 166 -11.29 -4.56 7.24
N HIS A 167 -10.79 -5.06 8.37
CA HIS A 167 -10.72 -6.51 8.61
C HIS A 167 -12.12 -7.14 8.71
N ASN A 168 -13.12 -6.45 9.25
CA ASN A 168 -14.48 -6.98 9.27
C ASN A 168 -15.16 -6.90 7.88
N ARG A 169 -14.90 -5.86 7.06
CA ARG A 169 -15.30 -5.85 5.63
C ARG A 169 -14.63 -6.97 4.83
N MET A 170 -13.34 -7.24 5.08
CA MET A 170 -12.59 -8.32 4.41
C MET A 170 -13.23 -9.69 4.61
N LYS A 171 -13.85 -9.96 5.77
CA LYS A 171 -14.57 -11.22 6.05
C LYS A 171 -15.83 -11.40 5.18
N GLN A 172 -16.32 -10.35 4.54
CA GLN A 172 -17.45 -10.37 3.60
C GLN A 172 -17.01 -10.28 2.13
N TYR A 173 -15.69 -10.31 1.86
CA TYR A 173 -15.19 -10.23 0.49
C TYR A 173 -15.50 -11.51 -0.29
N GLU A 174 -16.11 -11.37 -1.46
CA GLU A 174 -16.67 -12.50 -2.22
C GLU A 174 -15.61 -13.45 -2.80
N CYS A 175 -14.37 -12.99 -2.93
CA CYS A 175 -13.25 -13.76 -3.48
C CYS A 175 -12.20 -14.15 -2.42
N LEU A 176 -12.63 -14.38 -1.17
CA LEU A 176 -11.79 -15.05 -0.19
C LEU A 176 -11.47 -16.50 -0.62
N THR A 177 -10.25 -16.94 -0.39
CA THR A 177 -9.82 -18.34 -0.61
C THR A 177 -9.03 -18.88 0.57
N ASN A 178 -9.25 -20.16 0.89
CA ASN A 178 -8.43 -20.91 1.85
C ASN A 178 -7.18 -21.53 1.20
N ASN A 179 -7.05 -21.46 -0.13
CA ASN A 179 -5.89 -21.93 -0.87
C ASN A 179 -4.96 -20.75 -1.18
N SER A 180 -3.93 -20.56 -0.36
CA SER A 180 -2.98 -19.45 -0.49
C SER A 180 -2.19 -19.46 -1.81
N ALA A 181 -1.98 -20.64 -2.42
CA ALA A 181 -1.33 -20.75 -3.73
C ALA A 181 -2.15 -20.11 -4.85
N ALA A 182 -3.47 -20.14 -4.77
CA ALA A 182 -4.40 -19.56 -5.74
C ALA A 182 -4.65 -18.06 -5.54
N ALA A 183 -4.16 -17.45 -4.45
CA ALA A 183 -4.48 -16.07 -4.10
C ALA A 183 -3.74 -15.03 -4.95
N ASP A 184 -4.43 -13.98 -5.38
CA ASP A 184 -3.86 -12.84 -6.10
C ASP A 184 -3.23 -11.80 -5.17
N ALA A 185 -3.81 -11.59 -3.99
CA ALA A 185 -3.20 -10.84 -2.89
C ALA A 185 -3.34 -11.60 -1.55
N VAL A 186 -2.51 -11.23 -0.57
CA VAL A 186 -2.51 -11.85 0.76
C VAL A 186 -2.76 -10.79 1.84
N PHE A 187 -3.89 -10.86 2.52
CA PHE A 187 -4.23 -9.92 3.59
C PHE A 187 -3.62 -10.36 4.93
N VAL A 188 -2.97 -9.42 5.60
CA VAL A 188 -2.33 -9.56 6.91
C VAL A 188 -3.18 -8.78 7.93
N PRO A 189 -4.07 -9.44 8.71
CA PRO A 189 -4.97 -8.77 9.64
C PRO A 189 -4.29 -8.33 10.95
N PHE A 190 -3.21 -7.52 10.88
CA PHE A 190 -2.56 -6.92 12.04
C PHE A 190 -3.16 -5.54 12.35
N TYR A 191 -3.51 -5.30 13.62
CA TYR A 191 -4.10 -4.03 14.06
C TYR A 191 -3.05 -3.00 14.49
N ALA A 192 -2.18 -2.62 13.56
CA ALA A 192 -1.07 -1.68 13.79
C ALA A 192 -1.51 -0.33 14.39
N GLY A 193 -2.66 0.21 13.98
CA GLY A 193 -3.19 1.49 14.45
C GLY A 193 -3.73 1.47 15.88
N PHE A 194 -4.11 0.28 16.38
CA PHE A 194 -4.46 0.06 17.78
C PHE A 194 -3.23 -0.32 18.62
N ASP A 195 -2.31 -1.13 18.08
CA ASP A 195 -1.12 -1.53 18.80
C ASP A 195 -0.18 -0.35 19.08
N PHE A 196 -0.07 0.59 18.13
CA PHE A 196 0.51 1.91 18.34
C PHE A 196 0.03 2.53 19.66
N VAL A 197 -1.28 2.58 19.92
CA VAL A 197 -1.80 3.26 21.13
C VAL A 197 -1.50 2.50 22.41
N ARG A 198 -1.44 1.18 22.36
CA ARG A 198 -1.10 0.35 23.54
C ARG A 198 0.31 0.64 24.06
N TYR A 199 1.23 1.08 23.19
CA TYR A 199 2.66 1.21 23.50
C TYR A 199 3.28 2.58 23.17
N HIS A 200 2.58 3.52 22.56
CA HIS A 200 3.15 4.83 22.21
C HIS A 200 3.56 5.64 23.45
N TRP A 201 2.64 5.79 24.41
CA TRP A 201 2.84 6.61 25.60
C TRP A 201 3.36 5.77 26.77
N GLY A 202 4.45 6.22 27.41
CA GLY A 202 5.01 5.59 28.61
C GLY A 202 5.96 4.40 28.39
N TYR A 203 6.21 3.96 27.15
CA TYR A 203 7.12 2.85 26.83
C TYR A 203 8.31 3.30 25.97
N ASP A 204 9.34 2.45 25.90
CA ASP A 204 10.53 2.65 25.08
C ASP A 204 10.33 2.25 23.60
N ASN A 205 11.35 2.50 22.78
CA ASN A 205 11.35 2.20 21.35
C ASN A 205 11.43 0.69 21.04
N VAL A 206 11.81 -0.17 21.98
CA VAL A 206 11.78 -1.63 21.81
C VAL A 206 10.35 -2.12 21.94
N ALA A 207 9.68 -1.80 23.05
CA ALA A 207 8.29 -2.19 23.32
C ALA A 207 7.30 -1.67 22.26
N ARG A 208 7.55 -0.48 21.69
CA ARG A 208 6.81 0.09 20.55
C ARG A 208 6.98 -0.71 19.25
N ASP A 209 8.12 -1.36 19.06
CA ASP A 209 8.47 -2.04 17.81
C ASP A 209 8.22 -3.56 17.87
N THR A 210 8.22 -4.18 19.06
CA THR A 210 8.12 -5.65 19.27
C THR A 210 7.05 -6.31 18.40
N ALA A 211 5.81 -5.82 18.40
CA ALA A 211 4.74 -6.43 17.60
C ALA A 211 4.98 -6.36 16.08
N SER A 212 5.69 -5.33 15.61
CA SER A 212 6.04 -5.16 14.18
C SER A 212 7.24 -6.02 13.78
N VAL A 213 8.22 -6.21 14.69
CA VAL A 213 9.34 -7.14 14.52
C VAL A 213 8.83 -8.57 14.47
N ASP A 214 8.11 -9.00 15.51
CA ASP A 214 7.55 -10.35 15.65
C ASP A 214 6.65 -10.73 14.45
N LEU A 215 5.83 -9.81 13.96
CA LEU A 215 4.99 -10.03 12.79
C LEU A 215 5.84 -10.20 11.52
N THR A 216 6.87 -9.37 11.35
CA THR A 216 7.79 -9.45 10.21
C THR A 216 8.50 -10.80 10.18
N GLU A 217 9.03 -11.27 11.32
CA GLU A 217 9.66 -12.59 11.43
C GLU A 217 8.67 -13.73 11.17
N TRP A 218 7.46 -13.65 11.75
CA TRP A 218 6.40 -14.64 11.54
C TRP A 218 5.99 -14.73 10.07
N LEU A 219 5.88 -13.60 9.36
CA LEU A 219 5.51 -13.53 7.94
C LEU A 219 6.63 -14.07 7.05
N MET A 220 7.88 -13.62 7.25
CA MET A 220 9.03 -14.03 6.45
C MET A 220 9.32 -15.54 6.54
N GLY A 221 8.88 -16.21 7.61
CA GLY A 221 8.92 -17.67 7.74
C GLY A 221 7.92 -18.44 6.84
N ARG A 222 6.86 -17.79 6.34
CA ARG A 222 5.72 -18.43 5.64
C ARG A 222 6.04 -18.78 4.19
N PRO A 223 5.47 -19.87 3.63
CA PRO A 223 5.59 -20.17 2.20
C PRO A 223 4.93 -19.10 1.33
N GLU A 224 3.84 -18.48 1.80
CA GLU A 224 3.17 -17.36 1.12
C GLU A 224 4.14 -16.21 0.85
N TRP A 225 4.91 -15.80 1.87
CA TRP A 225 5.85 -14.67 1.75
C TRP A 225 6.92 -14.91 0.69
N ARG A 226 7.41 -16.16 0.58
CA ARG A 226 8.47 -16.54 -0.38
C ARG A 226 8.01 -16.41 -1.83
N ARG A 227 6.70 -16.43 -2.12
CA ARG A 227 6.15 -16.38 -3.47
C ARG A 227 6.49 -15.10 -4.22
N MET A 228 6.42 -13.94 -3.55
CA MET A 228 6.78 -12.64 -4.13
C MET A 228 7.68 -11.78 -3.24
N GLY A 229 8.19 -12.31 -2.12
CA GLY A 229 8.97 -11.54 -1.14
C GLY A 229 8.14 -10.39 -0.59
N GLY A 230 6.99 -10.70 0.00
CA GLY A 230 6.07 -9.71 0.59
C GLY A 230 5.28 -8.83 -0.39
N ARG A 231 5.68 -8.70 -1.66
CA ARG A 231 5.08 -7.74 -2.61
C ARG A 231 3.63 -8.03 -3.02
N ASP A 232 3.12 -9.22 -2.73
CA ASP A 232 1.71 -9.62 -2.84
C ASP A 232 0.92 -9.52 -1.53
N HIS A 233 1.60 -9.21 -0.42
CA HIS A 233 0.98 -9.03 0.89
C HIS A 233 0.53 -7.59 1.10
N PHE A 234 -0.53 -7.41 1.91
CA PHE A 234 -0.94 -6.10 2.38
C PHE A 234 -1.60 -6.13 3.77
N LEU A 235 -1.47 -5.02 4.51
CA LEU A 235 -2.20 -4.78 5.76
C LEU A 235 -2.84 -3.39 5.78
N VAL A 236 -3.67 -3.16 6.79
CA VAL A 236 -4.31 -1.86 7.05
C VAL A 236 -3.89 -1.38 8.43
N ALA A 237 -3.52 -0.10 8.52
CA ALA A 237 -3.06 0.53 9.73
C ALA A 237 -3.80 1.86 9.90
N GLY A 238 -4.74 1.95 10.85
CA GLY A 238 -5.65 3.08 11.04
C GLY A 238 -5.02 4.31 11.70
N ARG A 239 -3.87 4.73 11.19
CA ARG A 239 -3.03 5.87 11.60
C ARG A 239 -2.37 6.49 10.35
N THR A 240 -1.56 7.52 10.53
CA THR A 240 -0.79 8.13 9.42
C THR A 240 0.47 7.30 9.11
N GLY A 241 1.06 7.44 7.93
CA GLY A 241 2.38 6.85 7.63
C GLY A 241 3.48 7.34 8.58
N TRP A 242 3.38 8.59 9.06
CA TRP A 242 4.28 9.20 10.05
C TRP A 242 4.28 8.51 11.41
N ASP A 243 3.18 7.85 11.79
CA ASP A 243 3.04 7.04 13.01
C ASP A 243 3.84 5.73 12.95
N PHE A 244 4.30 5.33 11.77
CA PHE A 244 5.01 4.07 11.49
C PHE A 244 6.40 4.27 10.84
N ARG A 245 6.86 5.52 10.72
CA ARG A 245 8.16 5.93 10.14
C ARG A 245 9.01 6.71 11.15
N ARG A 246 9.16 6.22 12.39
CA ARG A 246 9.93 6.91 13.46
C ARG A 246 11.35 7.31 13.03
N GLY A 247 12.04 6.49 12.23
CA GLY A 247 13.37 6.79 11.68
C GLY A 247 13.48 8.00 10.74
N THR A 248 12.37 8.56 10.26
CA THR A 248 12.32 9.82 9.49
C THR A 248 11.43 10.88 10.16
N ASN A 249 11.07 10.67 11.44
CA ASN A 249 10.25 11.59 12.22
C ASN A 249 11.16 12.56 13.01
N ILE A 250 10.74 13.82 13.13
CA ILE A 250 11.45 14.86 13.91
C ILE A 250 11.53 14.46 15.40
N ASN A 251 10.55 13.69 15.89
CA ASN A 251 10.54 13.16 17.24
C ASN A 251 11.02 11.68 17.28
N PRO A 252 12.23 11.39 17.79
CA PRO A 252 12.77 10.02 17.85
C PRO A 252 12.06 9.11 18.88
N ASN A 253 11.07 9.65 19.61
CA ASN A 253 10.19 8.92 20.52
C ASN A 253 8.75 8.79 19.99
N TRP A 254 8.47 9.15 18.73
CA TRP A 254 7.11 9.06 18.16
C TRP A 254 6.89 7.77 17.35
N GLY A 255 5.87 6.99 17.73
CA GLY A 255 5.35 5.90 16.91
C GLY A 255 6.25 4.68 16.82
N THR A 256 6.13 3.90 15.75
CA THR A 256 6.88 2.66 15.50
C THR A 256 7.74 2.75 14.24
N ASN A 257 8.53 1.71 13.97
CA ASN A 257 9.30 1.56 12.73
C ASN A 257 8.64 0.64 11.67
N LEU A 258 7.36 0.25 11.78
CA LEU A 258 6.72 -0.74 10.89
C LEU A 258 7.01 -0.51 9.39
N LEU A 259 6.85 0.71 8.88
CA LEU A 259 7.06 1.06 7.46
C LEU A 259 8.54 1.19 7.04
N VAL A 260 9.48 1.06 7.98
CA VAL A 260 10.93 1.07 7.73
C VAL A 260 11.64 -0.23 8.11
N MET A 261 10.93 -1.21 8.69
CA MET A 261 11.38 -2.61 8.82
C MET A 261 11.26 -3.36 7.48
N PRO A 262 12.01 -4.46 7.23
CA PRO A 262 11.97 -5.19 5.96
C PRO A 262 10.56 -5.60 5.53
N GLY A 263 9.79 -6.26 6.42
CA GLY A 263 8.43 -6.70 6.12
C GLY A 263 7.52 -5.55 5.66
N GLY A 264 7.47 -4.45 6.42
CA GLY A 264 6.63 -3.30 6.07
C GLY A 264 7.15 -2.43 4.92
N ARG A 265 8.39 -2.61 4.46
CA ARG A 265 8.87 -2.04 3.18
C ARG A 265 8.43 -2.88 1.98
N ASP A 266 8.45 -4.20 2.13
CA ASP A 266 8.18 -5.14 1.04
C ASP A 266 6.68 -5.35 0.76
N MET A 267 5.84 -5.36 1.80
CA MET A 267 4.39 -5.46 1.68
C MET A 267 3.70 -4.09 1.57
N SER A 268 2.53 -4.03 0.94
CA SER A 268 1.77 -2.77 0.80
C SER A 268 0.97 -2.45 2.07
N VAL A 269 0.96 -1.20 2.52
CA VAL A 269 0.30 -0.81 3.77
C VAL A 269 -0.72 0.28 3.52
N LEU A 270 -1.99 0.00 3.80
CA LEU A 270 -3.07 0.98 3.70
C LEU A 270 -3.09 1.84 4.98
N VAL A 271 -2.85 3.14 4.82
CA VAL A 271 -2.79 4.14 5.90
C VAL A 271 -3.85 5.22 5.71
N LEU A 272 -4.14 5.99 6.75
CA LEU A 272 -5.11 7.09 6.68
C LEU A 272 -4.57 8.33 5.98
N GLU A 273 -3.25 8.53 6.05
CA GLU A 273 -2.52 9.57 5.32
C GLU A 273 -1.16 8.99 4.97
N SER A 274 -0.75 9.07 3.70
CA SER A 274 0.58 8.66 3.27
C SER A 274 1.64 9.62 3.79
N SER A 275 2.83 9.09 4.08
CA SER A 275 4.02 9.90 4.36
C SER A 275 4.53 10.68 3.14
N LEU A 276 4.03 10.38 1.94
CA LEU A 276 4.46 10.94 0.64
C LEU A 276 5.95 10.72 0.30
N LEU A 277 6.68 9.99 1.13
CA LEU A 277 7.99 9.44 0.84
C LEU A 277 7.83 8.23 -0.09
N HIS A 278 8.75 8.03 -1.04
CA HIS A 278 8.74 6.82 -1.86
C HIS A 278 8.80 5.56 -0.98
N GLY A 279 7.75 4.74 -1.04
CA GLY A 279 7.57 3.64 -0.10
C GLY A 279 6.33 2.79 -0.38
N SER A 280 5.89 2.10 0.65
CA SER A 280 4.85 1.07 0.66
C SER A 280 3.49 1.53 1.19
N ASP A 281 3.38 2.79 1.67
CA ASP A 281 2.20 3.32 2.34
C ASP A 281 1.24 4.09 1.41
N TYR A 282 0.07 3.49 1.18
CA TYR A 282 -0.99 4.01 0.31
C TYR A 282 -2.12 4.60 1.15
N ALA A 283 -2.48 5.86 0.88
CA ALA A 283 -3.53 6.54 1.64
C ALA A 283 -4.93 6.13 1.18
N VAL A 284 -5.76 5.72 2.14
CA VAL A 284 -7.18 5.42 1.96
C VAL A 284 -8.02 6.37 2.83
N PRO A 285 -9.28 6.66 2.46
CA PRO A 285 -10.14 7.59 3.20
C PRO A 285 -10.22 7.31 4.69
N TYR A 286 -10.20 8.36 5.52
CA TYR A 286 -10.47 8.21 6.95
C TYR A 286 -11.90 7.69 7.17
N PRO A 287 -12.14 6.76 8.12
CA PRO A 287 -13.49 6.35 8.51
C PRO A 287 -14.33 7.58 8.90
N THR A 288 -15.34 7.89 8.10
CA THR A 288 -16.36 8.90 8.39
C THR A 288 -17.38 8.37 9.39
N TYR A 289 -18.45 9.12 9.65
CA TYR A 289 -19.54 8.70 10.53
C TYR A 289 -20.67 7.92 9.86
N PHE A 290 -20.63 7.75 8.53
CA PHE A 290 -21.71 7.14 7.75
C PHE A 290 -21.30 5.77 7.21
N HIS A 291 -22.07 4.76 7.60
CA HIS A 291 -21.86 3.36 7.28
C HIS A 291 -23.18 2.77 6.74
N PRO A 292 -23.46 2.93 5.43
CA PRO A 292 -24.67 2.42 4.81
C PRO A 292 -24.72 0.89 4.90
N ARG A 293 -25.94 0.33 4.96
CA ARG A 293 -26.17 -1.13 4.99
C ARG A 293 -26.72 -1.66 3.66
N SER A 294 -26.96 -0.76 2.71
CA SER A 294 -27.56 -1.02 1.42
C SER A 294 -27.32 0.15 0.46
N ASP A 295 -27.33 -0.12 -0.84
CA ASP A 295 -27.25 0.90 -1.90
C ASP A 295 -28.37 1.95 -1.74
N ALA A 296 -29.56 1.53 -1.27
CA ALA A 296 -30.68 2.41 -0.99
C ALA A 296 -30.41 3.41 0.16
N ASP A 297 -29.55 3.08 1.13
CA ASP A 297 -29.12 4.04 2.15
C ASP A 297 -28.16 5.09 1.56
N VAL A 298 -27.29 4.69 0.62
CA VAL A 298 -26.39 5.58 -0.12
C VAL A 298 -27.17 6.58 -0.96
N PHE A 299 -28.08 6.10 -1.81
CA PHE A 299 -28.86 6.97 -2.71
C PHE A 299 -29.74 7.94 -1.92
N ARG A 300 -30.44 7.47 -0.88
CA ARG A 300 -31.25 8.31 0.02
C ARG A 300 -30.43 9.41 0.68
N TRP A 301 -29.17 9.13 1.03
CA TRP A 301 -28.27 10.13 1.58
C TRP A 301 -27.79 11.14 0.53
N GLN A 302 -27.41 10.68 -0.66
CA GLN A 302 -27.04 11.54 -1.80
C GLN A 302 -28.17 12.52 -2.16
N ASP A 303 -29.41 12.02 -2.26
CA ASP A 303 -30.60 12.82 -2.57
C ASP A 303 -30.89 13.87 -1.48
N ARG A 304 -30.72 13.51 -0.20
CA ARG A 304 -30.81 14.48 0.89
C ARG A 304 -29.79 15.59 0.71
N VAL A 305 -28.50 15.29 0.60
CA VAL A 305 -27.45 16.34 0.53
C VAL A 305 -27.50 17.16 -0.77
N ARG A 306 -28.09 16.60 -1.84
CA ARG A 306 -28.50 17.33 -3.06
C ARG A 306 -29.61 18.34 -2.77
N SER A 307 -30.70 17.92 -2.12
CA SER A 307 -31.83 18.80 -1.78
C SER A 307 -31.52 19.87 -0.72
N MET A 308 -30.48 19.69 0.10
CA MET A 308 -30.17 20.60 1.22
C MET A 308 -29.90 22.04 0.74
N GLN A 309 -30.63 22.99 1.33
CA GLN A 309 -30.35 24.42 1.17
C GLN A 309 -29.06 24.81 1.90
N ARG A 310 -28.12 25.43 1.18
CA ARG A 310 -26.83 25.87 1.72
C ARG A 310 -26.98 27.28 2.31
N ARG A 311 -27.32 27.34 3.61
CA ARG A 311 -27.46 28.59 4.39
C ARG A 311 -26.14 29.36 4.51
N TRP A 312 -25.02 28.66 4.59
CA TRP A 312 -23.69 29.24 4.77
C TRP A 312 -22.90 29.13 3.47
N PHE A 313 -22.19 30.20 3.11
CA PHE A 313 -21.35 30.20 1.92
C PHE A 313 -20.09 29.36 2.17
N MET A 314 -19.44 29.56 3.32
CA MET A 314 -18.29 28.79 3.75
C MET A 314 -18.41 28.34 5.21
N ALA A 315 -17.76 27.25 5.58
CA ALA A 315 -17.77 26.71 6.94
C ALA A 315 -16.40 26.19 7.38
N PHE A 316 -16.08 26.32 8.66
CA PHE A 316 -14.85 25.79 9.25
C PHE A 316 -15.12 25.02 10.55
N VAL A 317 -14.51 23.83 10.66
CA VAL A 317 -14.50 23.01 11.87
C VAL A 317 -13.07 22.89 12.36
N GLY A 318 -12.78 23.51 13.49
CA GLY A 318 -11.42 23.58 14.02
C GLY A 318 -11.18 24.62 15.11
N ALA A 319 -9.93 24.66 15.57
CA ALA A 319 -9.41 25.65 16.52
C ALA A 319 -8.00 26.10 16.06
N PRO A 320 -7.51 27.25 16.56
CA PRO A 320 -6.14 27.71 16.31
C PRO A 320 -5.10 26.69 16.77
N ARG A 321 -3.87 26.83 16.27
CA ARG A 321 -2.67 26.16 16.79
C ARG A 321 -1.63 27.23 17.10
N PRO A 322 -1.64 27.83 18.32
CA PRO A 322 -0.72 28.92 18.66
C PRO A 322 0.74 28.45 18.67
N ASP A 323 0.97 27.15 18.89
CA ASP A 323 2.29 26.54 19.02
C ASP A 323 2.95 26.17 17.67
N ASP A 324 2.25 26.39 16.54
CA ASP A 324 2.81 26.20 15.19
C ASP A 324 2.54 27.44 14.31
N PRO A 325 3.48 28.39 14.21
CA PRO A 325 3.27 29.67 13.50
C PRO A 325 3.14 29.51 11.97
N ARG A 326 3.36 28.31 11.42
CA ARG A 326 3.09 28.00 10.01
C ARG A 326 1.60 27.74 9.76
N ASN A 327 0.83 27.44 10.80
CA ASN A 327 -0.54 26.92 10.69
C ASN A 327 -1.59 28.03 10.44
N ILE A 328 -2.12 28.10 9.22
CA ILE A 328 -3.05 29.15 8.78
C ILE A 328 -4.44 29.16 9.44
N ARG A 329 -4.74 28.25 10.39
CA ARG A 329 -6.06 28.20 11.03
C ARG A 329 -6.42 29.48 11.76
N ALA A 330 -5.44 30.24 12.26
CA ALA A 330 -5.68 31.55 12.86
C ALA A 330 -6.27 32.54 11.83
N HIS A 331 -5.66 32.67 10.64
CA HIS A 331 -6.14 33.49 9.54
C HIS A 331 -7.53 33.03 9.06
N ILE A 332 -7.74 31.72 8.88
CA ILE A 332 -9.05 31.15 8.50
C ILE A 332 -10.13 31.49 9.52
N ILE A 333 -9.84 31.39 10.83
CA ILE A 333 -10.78 31.76 11.89
C ILE A 333 -11.06 33.27 11.88
N ALA A 334 -10.04 34.11 11.63
CA ALA A 334 -10.20 35.55 11.53
C ALA A 334 -11.10 35.95 10.34
N GLN A 335 -10.78 35.48 9.13
CA GLN A 335 -11.59 35.75 7.93
C GLN A 335 -13.01 35.18 8.07
N CYS A 336 -13.19 34.00 8.69
CA CYS A 336 -14.52 33.45 8.96
C CYS A 336 -15.32 34.31 9.96
N LYS A 337 -14.71 34.77 11.06
CA LYS A 337 -15.38 35.64 12.06
C LYS A 337 -15.74 37.02 11.51
N ALA A 338 -14.98 37.53 10.54
CA ALA A 338 -15.29 38.78 9.84
C ALA A 338 -16.46 38.65 8.84
N SER A 339 -16.90 37.42 8.51
CA SER A 339 -17.91 37.15 7.49
C SER A 339 -19.25 36.70 8.09
N SER A 340 -20.32 37.42 7.77
CA SER A 340 -21.70 36.97 8.05
C SER A 340 -22.15 35.78 7.19
N ALA A 341 -21.39 35.44 6.15
CA ALA A 341 -21.63 34.29 5.27
C ALA A 341 -20.88 33.03 5.71
N CYS A 342 -19.98 33.12 6.71
CA CYS A 342 -19.28 31.99 7.28
C CYS A 342 -19.97 31.42 8.53
N SER A 343 -19.72 30.15 8.86
CA SER A 343 -20.06 29.59 10.16
C SER A 343 -18.98 28.63 10.69
N GLN A 344 -18.61 28.80 11.95
CA GLN A 344 -17.54 28.03 12.62
C GLN A 344 -18.13 27.12 13.70
N LEU A 345 -17.65 25.86 13.76
CA LEU A 345 -17.67 25.07 15.01
C LEU A 345 -16.27 25.03 15.62
N GLY A 346 -16.15 25.55 16.84
CA GLY A 346 -14.89 25.61 17.58
C GLY A 346 -14.47 24.25 18.16
N CYS A 347 -13.16 23.99 18.12
CA CYS A 347 -12.49 22.86 18.78
C CYS A 347 -11.57 23.30 19.94
N ALA A 348 -11.87 24.42 20.60
CA ALA A 348 -11.06 24.90 21.72
C ALA A 348 -11.21 23.94 22.93
N PHE A 349 -10.21 23.92 23.81
CA PHE A 349 -10.25 23.10 25.04
C PHE A 349 -11.55 23.39 25.83
N GLY A 350 -12.26 22.33 26.24
CA GLY A 350 -13.57 22.42 26.89
C GLY A 350 -14.77 22.56 25.94
N SER A 351 -14.59 22.88 24.65
CA SER A 351 -15.68 22.93 23.66
C SER A 351 -15.87 21.58 22.94
N SER A 352 -16.81 20.77 23.42
CA SER A 352 -17.15 19.46 22.82
C SER A 352 -17.87 19.55 21.46
N GLN A 353 -18.25 20.76 21.01
CA GLN A 353 -19.16 20.96 19.89
C GLN A 353 -18.63 20.38 18.57
N CYS A 354 -17.34 20.51 18.28
CA CYS A 354 -16.73 19.95 17.07
C CYS A 354 -16.37 18.46 17.18
N HIS A 355 -16.50 17.85 18.36
CA HIS A 355 -16.33 16.40 18.54
C HIS A 355 -17.66 15.65 18.39
N SER A 356 -18.79 16.36 18.36
CA SER A 356 -20.11 15.82 18.06
C SER A 356 -20.27 15.55 16.55
N PRO A 357 -20.48 14.29 16.12
CA PRO A 357 -20.72 13.96 14.71
C PRO A 357 -21.93 14.70 14.14
N VAL A 358 -23.00 14.75 14.95
CA VAL A 358 -24.27 15.41 14.62
C VAL A 358 -24.05 16.90 14.33
N ASN A 359 -23.20 17.59 15.08
CA ASN A 359 -22.94 19.02 14.86
C ASN A 359 -22.13 19.27 13.59
N ILE A 360 -21.05 18.49 13.37
CA ILE A 360 -20.22 18.59 12.16
C ILE A 360 -21.11 18.42 10.91
N MET A 361 -21.87 17.32 10.87
CA MET A 361 -22.69 17.01 9.71
C MET A 361 -23.81 18.04 9.49
N ARG A 362 -24.39 18.61 10.55
CA ARG A 362 -25.40 19.69 10.44
C ARG A 362 -24.84 21.01 9.91
N LEU A 363 -23.59 21.33 10.23
CA LEU A 363 -22.91 22.49 9.67
C LEU A 363 -22.60 22.27 8.19
N PHE A 364 -21.89 21.18 7.88
CA PHE A 364 -21.41 20.91 6.51
C PHE A 364 -22.55 20.67 5.53
N GLN A 365 -23.65 19.97 5.90
CA GLN A 365 -24.84 19.84 5.04
C GLN A 365 -25.51 21.19 4.69
N LYS A 366 -25.20 22.26 5.43
CA LYS A 366 -25.76 23.61 5.25
C LYS A 366 -24.73 24.61 4.70
N ALA A 367 -23.53 24.15 4.35
CA ALA A 367 -22.46 24.98 3.80
C ALA A 367 -22.17 24.62 2.33
N THR A 368 -21.89 25.61 1.49
CA THR A 368 -21.45 25.37 0.11
C THR A 368 -19.99 24.93 0.07
N PHE A 369 -19.11 25.68 0.72
CA PHE A 369 -17.68 25.39 0.82
C PHE A 369 -17.27 25.01 2.25
N CYS A 370 -16.37 24.04 2.38
CA CYS A 370 -15.84 23.58 3.66
C CYS A 370 -14.33 23.76 3.69
N LEU A 371 -13.82 24.58 4.62
CA LEU A 371 -12.42 24.97 4.68
C LEU A 371 -11.59 23.85 5.33
N GLN A 372 -10.64 23.27 4.58
CA GLN A 372 -9.84 22.12 4.97
C GLN A 372 -8.33 22.42 4.99
N PRO A 373 -7.84 23.30 5.90
CA PRO A 373 -6.41 23.43 6.15
C PRO A 373 -5.82 22.16 6.81
N PRO A 374 -4.48 22.01 6.79
CA PRO A 374 -3.77 20.99 7.55
C PRO A 374 -4.03 20.98 9.07
N GLY A 375 -3.45 20.00 9.75
CA GLY A 375 -3.46 19.86 11.21
C GLY A 375 -2.11 19.42 11.75
N ASP A 376 -2.11 18.35 12.55
CA ASP A 376 -0.90 17.67 13.01
C ASP A 376 -0.17 16.96 11.86
N SER A 377 -0.88 16.75 10.76
CA SER A 377 -0.47 16.18 9.46
C SER A 377 -1.26 16.86 8.34
N TYR A 378 -1.06 16.51 7.07
CA TYR A 378 -1.62 17.26 5.94
C TYR A 378 -3.14 17.11 5.78
N THR A 379 -3.71 15.98 6.19
CA THR A 379 -5.12 15.60 6.01
C THR A 379 -5.83 15.45 7.35
N ARG A 380 -7.16 15.45 7.30
CA ARG A 380 -8.05 15.25 8.45
C ARG A 380 -9.29 14.51 8.00
N ARG A 381 -9.91 13.68 8.85
CA ARG A 381 -11.24 13.09 8.58
C ARG A 381 -12.28 14.15 8.17
N SER A 382 -12.16 15.37 8.70
CA SER A 382 -12.92 16.57 8.29
C SER A 382 -13.08 16.73 6.77
N VAL A 383 -12.08 16.36 5.96
CA VAL A 383 -12.15 16.34 4.48
C VAL A 383 -13.27 15.40 4.02
N PHE A 384 -13.20 14.14 4.42
CA PHE A 384 -14.15 13.09 4.06
C PHE A 384 -15.54 13.35 4.69
N ASP A 385 -15.59 13.86 5.92
CA ASP A 385 -16.83 14.34 6.55
C ASP A 385 -17.51 15.45 5.72
N SER A 386 -16.73 16.35 5.08
CA SER A 386 -17.29 17.38 4.18
C SER A 386 -17.76 16.83 2.83
N LEU A 387 -17.05 15.85 2.27
CA LEU A 387 -17.49 15.15 1.06
C LEU A 387 -18.83 14.43 1.29
N VAL A 388 -18.95 13.67 2.39
CA VAL A 388 -20.20 13.01 2.82
C VAL A 388 -21.34 14.03 3.02
N ALA A 389 -21.06 15.26 3.44
CA ALA A 389 -22.05 16.33 3.55
C ALA A 389 -22.44 17.02 2.23
N GLY A 390 -21.88 16.61 1.09
CA GLY A 390 -22.06 17.32 -0.19
C GLY A 390 -21.49 18.75 -0.16
N CYS A 391 -20.49 19.01 0.67
CA CYS A 391 -19.87 20.32 0.86
C CYS A 391 -18.51 20.35 0.15
N ILE A 392 -18.27 21.35 -0.69
CA ILE A 392 -17.09 21.40 -1.56
C ILE A 392 -15.85 21.70 -0.70
N PRO A 393 -14.86 20.79 -0.60
CA PRO A 393 -13.66 21.04 0.18
C PRO A 393 -12.79 22.12 -0.48
N VAL A 394 -12.29 23.02 0.37
CA VAL A 394 -11.27 24.02 0.00
C VAL A 394 -9.98 23.60 0.67
N PHE A 395 -9.02 23.14 -0.14
CA PHE A 395 -7.71 22.68 0.32
C PHE A 395 -6.70 23.81 0.28
N PHE A 396 -5.77 23.79 1.24
CA PHE A 396 -4.75 24.85 1.37
C PHE A 396 -3.31 24.36 1.14
N HIS A 397 -3.11 23.04 1.10
CA HIS A 397 -1.85 22.41 0.74
C HIS A 397 -2.11 21.21 -0.19
N PRO A 398 -1.36 20.98 -1.29
CA PRO A 398 -1.65 19.89 -2.23
C PRO A 398 -1.64 18.51 -1.57
N ALA A 399 -0.75 18.28 -0.60
CA ALA A 399 -0.69 17.04 0.17
C ALA A 399 -1.97 16.70 0.96
N THR A 400 -2.89 17.64 1.19
CA THR A 400 -4.17 17.36 1.88
C THR A 400 -5.08 16.42 1.07
N ALA A 401 -4.92 16.34 -0.26
CA ALA A 401 -5.71 15.44 -1.10
C ALA A 401 -5.07 15.05 -2.44
N TYR A 402 -4.32 15.93 -3.10
CA TYR A 402 -3.94 15.79 -4.52
C TYR A 402 -2.75 14.85 -4.76
N LEU A 403 -1.88 14.69 -3.76
CA LEU A 403 -0.69 13.83 -3.83
C LEU A 403 -0.95 12.41 -3.27
N GLN A 404 -2.20 12.10 -2.89
CA GLN A 404 -2.58 10.84 -2.27
C GLN A 404 -4.07 10.52 -2.54
N TYR A 405 -4.62 9.45 -1.94
CA TYR A 405 -5.99 8.96 -2.20
C TYR A 405 -6.33 8.75 -3.68
N THR A 406 -5.34 8.49 -4.54
CA THR A 406 -5.46 8.51 -6.01
C THR A 406 -6.33 7.41 -6.61
N TRP A 407 -6.75 6.43 -5.79
CA TRP A 407 -7.77 5.43 -6.14
C TRP A 407 -9.20 5.90 -5.85
N HIS A 408 -9.37 6.88 -4.95
CA HIS A 408 -10.66 7.33 -4.40
C HIS A 408 -11.09 8.71 -4.92
N LEU A 409 -10.14 9.58 -5.26
CA LEU A 409 -10.39 10.97 -5.69
C LEU A 409 -9.98 11.19 -7.17
N PRO A 410 -10.73 11.99 -7.96
CA PRO A 410 -10.38 12.29 -9.34
C PRO A 410 -9.06 13.06 -9.50
N LYS A 411 -8.23 12.70 -10.49
CA LYS A 411 -7.03 13.48 -10.86
C LYS A 411 -7.34 14.92 -11.33
N GLU A 412 -8.54 15.15 -11.86
CA GLU A 412 -9.01 16.49 -12.24
C GLU A 412 -9.58 17.22 -11.02
N HIS A 413 -8.71 17.68 -10.14
CA HIS A 413 -9.07 18.23 -8.82
C HIS A 413 -10.15 19.32 -8.84
N ALA A 414 -10.11 20.21 -9.84
CA ALA A 414 -11.10 21.27 -10.04
C ALA A 414 -12.54 20.78 -10.35
N LYS A 415 -12.75 19.46 -10.52
CA LYS A 415 -14.09 18.86 -10.59
C LYS A 415 -14.75 18.72 -9.23
N TYR A 416 -14.01 18.65 -8.11
CA TYR A 416 -14.60 18.38 -6.78
C TYR A 416 -14.10 19.30 -5.65
N SER A 417 -13.03 20.08 -5.87
CA SER A 417 -12.42 20.91 -4.82
C SER A 417 -11.86 22.23 -5.33
N VAL A 418 -11.70 23.18 -4.40
CA VAL A 418 -10.98 24.44 -4.64
C VAL A 418 -9.62 24.38 -3.95
N PHE A 419 -8.60 25.00 -4.54
CA PHE A 419 -7.29 25.20 -3.92
C PHE A 419 -7.03 26.70 -3.68
N ILE A 420 -6.53 27.05 -2.51
CA ILE A 420 -6.08 28.41 -2.16
C ILE A 420 -4.76 28.26 -1.38
N SER A 421 -3.65 28.82 -1.86
CA SER A 421 -2.33 28.63 -1.22
C SER A 421 -2.33 29.03 0.25
N GLU A 422 -1.82 28.17 1.13
CA GLU A 422 -1.61 28.54 2.54
C GLU A 422 -0.59 29.67 2.71
N ASP A 423 0.37 29.83 1.80
CA ASP A 423 1.34 30.93 1.86
C ASP A 423 0.67 32.28 1.59
N ASP A 424 -0.24 32.36 0.61
CA ASP A 424 -1.01 33.58 0.32
C ASP A 424 -2.00 33.91 1.43
N VAL A 425 -2.57 32.90 2.09
CA VAL A 425 -3.44 33.10 3.27
C VAL A 425 -2.62 33.58 4.47
N ARG A 426 -1.38 33.09 4.66
CA ARG A 426 -0.49 33.49 5.75
C ARG A 426 0.10 34.89 5.55
N ALA A 427 0.30 35.31 4.30
CA ALA A 427 0.71 36.65 3.93
C ALA A 427 -0.47 37.66 3.89
N ASP A 428 -1.70 37.21 4.12
CA ASP A 428 -2.96 37.95 3.90
C ASP A 428 -3.09 38.55 2.48
N ASN A 429 -2.38 37.98 1.48
CA ASN A 429 -2.48 38.31 0.06
C ASN A 429 -3.87 37.99 -0.53
N VAL A 430 -4.62 37.07 0.10
CA VAL A 430 -5.87 36.52 -0.45
C VAL A 430 -7.01 36.50 0.58
N SER A 431 -8.17 37.01 0.16
CA SER A 431 -9.43 36.79 0.86
C SER A 431 -10.07 35.50 0.37
N ILE A 432 -10.22 34.53 1.28
CA ILE A 432 -10.82 33.21 1.00
C ILE A 432 -12.24 33.39 0.45
N GLU A 433 -13.04 34.30 1.04
CA GLU A 433 -14.39 34.55 0.56
C GLU A 433 -14.42 35.19 -0.83
N ALA A 434 -13.55 36.15 -1.12
CA ALA A 434 -13.49 36.78 -2.45
C ALA A 434 -13.10 35.77 -3.53
N THR A 435 -12.09 34.93 -3.28
CA THR A 435 -11.67 33.86 -4.19
C THR A 435 -12.77 32.85 -4.45
N LEU A 436 -13.51 32.43 -3.42
CA LEU A 436 -14.65 31.53 -3.57
C LEU A 436 -15.83 32.19 -4.29
N ARG A 437 -16.08 33.49 -4.08
CA ARG A 437 -17.14 34.26 -4.78
C ARG A 437 -16.84 34.53 -6.25
N ALA A 438 -15.56 34.50 -6.65
CA ALA A 438 -15.16 34.61 -8.05
C ALA A 438 -15.50 33.35 -8.89
N ILE A 439 -15.84 32.23 -8.24
CA ILE A 439 -16.21 30.98 -8.91
C ILE A 439 -17.66 31.11 -9.45
N PRO A 440 -17.90 30.94 -10.76
CA PRO A 440 -19.24 31.00 -11.33
C PRO A 440 -20.18 29.97 -10.69
N ALA A 441 -21.42 30.35 -10.37
CA ALA A 441 -22.39 29.47 -9.71
C ALA A 441 -22.60 28.12 -10.44
N ALA A 442 -22.60 28.14 -11.78
CA ALA A 442 -22.68 26.92 -12.59
C ALA A 442 -21.48 25.97 -12.42
N ASN A 443 -20.29 26.48 -12.02
CA ASN A 443 -19.14 25.66 -11.64
C ASN A 443 -19.30 25.11 -10.22
N VAL A 444 -19.86 25.91 -9.30
CA VAL A 444 -20.14 25.48 -7.91
C VAL A 444 -21.11 24.29 -7.88
N GLU A 445 -22.23 24.35 -8.60
CA GLU A 445 -23.18 23.22 -8.62
C GLU A 445 -22.60 21.97 -9.33
N ARG A 446 -21.73 22.12 -10.34
CA ARG A 446 -21.00 20.96 -10.90
C ARG A 446 -20.03 20.33 -9.90
N MET A 447 -19.28 21.15 -9.14
CA MET A 447 -18.42 20.64 -8.07
C MET A 447 -19.22 19.95 -6.97
N ARG A 448 -20.39 20.49 -6.63
CA ARG A 448 -21.30 19.89 -5.65
C ARG A 448 -21.78 18.51 -6.10
N GLU A 449 -22.27 18.36 -7.33
CA GLU A 449 -22.74 17.06 -7.82
C GLU A 449 -21.60 16.03 -7.93
N GLU A 450 -20.39 16.43 -8.32
CA GLU A 450 -19.23 15.53 -8.29
C GLU A 450 -18.88 15.10 -6.85
N VAL A 451 -18.89 16.03 -5.88
CA VAL A 451 -18.70 15.69 -4.46
C VAL A 451 -19.76 14.70 -3.97
N ILE A 452 -21.03 14.90 -4.34
CA ILE A 452 -22.13 13.99 -4.00
C ILE A 452 -21.95 12.62 -4.69
N ARG A 453 -21.49 12.59 -5.95
CA ARG A 453 -21.15 11.36 -6.69
C ARG A 453 -19.99 10.59 -6.05
N LEU A 454 -19.03 11.29 -5.44
CA LEU A 454 -17.87 10.70 -4.77
C LEU A 454 -18.16 10.09 -3.38
N ILE A 455 -19.33 10.37 -2.77
CA ILE A 455 -19.69 9.88 -1.43
C ILE A 455 -19.41 8.38 -1.21
N PRO A 456 -19.75 7.45 -2.12
CA PRO A 456 -19.50 6.02 -1.89
C PRO A 456 -18.01 5.69 -1.80
N ALA A 457 -17.18 6.34 -2.64
CA ALA A 457 -15.75 6.07 -2.74
C ALA A 457 -14.95 6.50 -1.50
N VAL A 458 -15.58 7.23 -0.57
CA VAL A 458 -14.97 7.79 0.65
C VAL A 458 -15.63 7.36 1.96
N ILE A 459 -16.59 6.43 1.90
CA ILE A 459 -17.21 5.79 3.07
C ILE A 459 -16.90 4.31 3.10
N TYR A 460 -17.09 3.68 4.27
CA TYR A 460 -17.03 2.24 4.41
C TYR A 460 -18.43 1.76 4.79
N ALA A 461 -18.99 0.79 4.06
CA ALA A 461 -20.29 0.21 4.39
C ALA A 461 -20.25 -0.52 5.75
N ASP A 462 -21.41 -0.80 6.32
CA ASP A 462 -21.50 -1.56 7.58
C ASP A 462 -20.93 -2.99 7.37
N PRO A 463 -19.89 -3.41 8.11
CA PRO A 463 -19.23 -4.71 7.94
C PRO A 463 -20.12 -5.94 8.19
N ARG A 464 -21.36 -5.74 8.67
CA ARG A 464 -22.38 -6.80 8.86
C ARG A 464 -23.25 -7.00 7.61
N THR A 465 -23.01 -6.24 6.54
CA THR A 465 -23.81 -6.18 5.31
C THR A 465 -22.92 -5.96 4.08
N LYS A 466 -23.50 -6.12 2.89
CA LYS A 466 -22.85 -5.89 1.60
C LYS A 466 -23.58 -4.78 0.84
N LEU A 467 -22.87 -4.06 -0.02
CA LEU A 467 -23.44 -3.24 -1.09
C LEU A 467 -23.37 -4.05 -2.39
N GLU A 468 -24.39 -3.96 -3.23
CA GLU A 468 -24.54 -4.89 -4.37
C GLU A 468 -24.06 -4.29 -5.70
N THR A 469 -24.36 -3.01 -5.94
CA THR A 469 -23.94 -2.28 -7.17
C THR A 469 -22.96 -1.15 -6.88
N VAL A 470 -22.93 -0.66 -5.63
CA VAL A 470 -22.14 0.49 -5.21
C VAL A 470 -20.86 0.03 -4.49
N LYS A 471 -19.69 0.34 -5.06
CA LYS A 471 -18.38 0.09 -4.41
C LYS A 471 -18.10 1.14 -3.34
N ASP A 472 -17.63 0.69 -2.17
CA ASP A 472 -17.19 1.55 -1.08
C ASP A 472 -15.65 1.78 -1.07
N ALA A 473 -15.14 2.52 -0.09
CA ALA A 473 -13.71 2.75 0.10
C ALA A 473 -12.91 1.48 0.47
N PHE A 474 -13.54 0.42 0.97
CA PHE A 474 -12.89 -0.88 1.13
C PHE A 474 -12.75 -1.57 -0.24
N ASP A 475 -13.82 -1.63 -1.03
CA ASP A 475 -13.84 -2.29 -2.34
C ASP A 475 -12.81 -1.66 -3.29
N ILE A 476 -12.77 -0.33 -3.35
CA ILE A 476 -11.81 0.44 -4.17
C ILE A 476 -10.36 0.22 -3.72
N ALA A 477 -10.10 0.18 -2.40
CA ALA A 477 -8.74 -0.04 -1.89
C ALA A 477 -8.25 -1.47 -2.16
N VAL A 478 -9.14 -2.46 -2.08
CA VAL A 478 -8.85 -3.85 -2.44
C VAL A 478 -8.54 -3.99 -3.93
N GLU A 479 -9.32 -3.34 -4.81
CA GLU A 479 -9.04 -3.32 -6.25
C GLU A 479 -7.74 -2.58 -6.60
N GLY A 480 -7.42 -1.49 -5.88
CA GLY A 480 -6.14 -0.79 -5.99
C GLY A 480 -4.93 -1.68 -5.65
N ILE A 481 -5.04 -2.46 -4.57
CA ILE A 481 -4.04 -3.46 -4.17
C ILE A 481 -3.92 -4.60 -5.19
N ILE A 482 -5.03 -5.24 -5.59
CA ILE A 482 -5.02 -6.32 -6.58
C ILE A 482 -4.39 -5.85 -7.89
N GLY A 483 -4.80 -4.68 -8.39
CA GLY A 483 -4.23 -4.06 -9.58
C GLY A 483 -2.75 -3.75 -9.45
N ARG A 484 -2.27 -3.33 -8.26
CA ARG A 484 -0.84 -3.14 -7.97
C ARG A 484 -0.07 -4.46 -8.02
N VAL A 485 -0.55 -5.51 -7.35
CA VAL A 485 0.12 -6.82 -7.32
C VAL A 485 0.18 -7.42 -8.73
N ALA A 486 -0.91 -7.32 -9.51
CA ALA A 486 -0.95 -7.75 -10.91
C ALA A 486 0.09 -7.03 -11.79
N ARG A 487 0.28 -5.71 -11.62
CA ARG A 487 1.34 -4.96 -12.33
C ARG A 487 2.74 -5.46 -11.95
N THR A 488 2.99 -5.70 -10.66
CA THR A 488 4.26 -6.25 -10.15
C THR A 488 4.53 -7.67 -10.67
N ARG A 489 3.51 -8.53 -10.78
CA ARG A 489 3.62 -9.87 -11.39
C ARG A 489 3.93 -9.80 -12.89
N GLY A 490 3.28 -8.90 -13.61
CA GLY A 490 3.40 -8.75 -15.07
C GLY A 490 4.69 -8.09 -15.57
N GLY A 491 5.73 -7.97 -14.74
CA GLY A 491 7.04 -7.40 -15.13
C GLY A 491 7.04 -5.90 -15.46
N ARG A 492 5.90 -5.20 -15.34
CA ARG A 492 5.81 -3.76 -15.50
C ARG A 492 6.31 -3.08 -14.23
N ALA A 493 7.61 -2.78 -14.22
CA ALA A 493 8.21 -1.86 -13.26
C ALA A 493 7.44 -0.52 -13.21
N THR A 494 7.39 0.11 -12.04
CA THR A 494 6.74 1.41 -11.82
C THR A 494 7.57 2.55 -12.41
N GLY A 495 7.60 2.64 -13.73
CA GLY A 495 8.35 3.64 -14.50
C GLY A 495 7.50 4.79 -15.06
N ASP A 496 6.25 4.96 -14.60
CA ASP A 496 5.32 5.96 -15.12
C ASP A 496 4.37 6.51 -14.02
N GLU A 497 4.92 6.73 -12.82
CA GLU A 497 4.36 7.60 -11.77
C GLU A 497 5.40 8.67 -11.36
N SER A 498 6.27 9.05 -12.29
CA SER A 498 7.40 9.98 -12.09
C SER A 498 7.36 11.21 -13.00
N MET A 499 6.16 11.69 -13.33
CA MET A 499 5.95 13.01 -13.94
C MET A 499 4.60 13.63 -13.54
N LEU A 500 4.44 13.91 -12.24
CA LEU A 500 3.44 14.81 -11.65
C LEU A 500 3.97 15.37 -10.31
#